data_AF-A0A2N1MAZ9-F1
#
_entry.id   AF-A0A2N1MAZ9-F1
#
_cell.length_a   1.000
_cell.length_b   1.000
_cell.length_c   1.000
_cell.angle_alpha   90.00
_cell.angle_beta   90.00
_cell.angle_gamma   90.00
#
_symmetry.space_group_name_H-M   'P 1'
#
loop_
_entity.id
_entity.type
_entity.pdbx_description
1 polymer ?
#
loop_
_entity_poly.entity_id
_entity_poly.type
_entity_poly.pdbx_seq_one_letter_code
_entity_poly.pdbx_strand_id
1 'polypeptide(L)'
;MIYSVRKRAQEVAKSEDKWDIFINTLDLGPKGSKDGVIDDKEMVASSSNQSRFHKYLAEYRADRELIDRYAKDSKTTTASNKIQQERTEKRLANPGRTPEHFTFEKVHRRLQNINTSKIPSMQDLADVIVMLSMRPAEVSSLQIINYKPDSKDLPAWYKAGYSWYCTGCRKQRDKPIPMCLLSMEKDPERARELLTWIQDAIKAGKLRDPVYTETGKRNNVLFAKFIKSLKTNQNKDEITPKLLIKIGAKHASMVHAGPNPTPQHLDNLSEIALRHKINRLDAGKIML
;
A
#
# COMPACT_ATOMS: atom_id res chain seq x y z
N MET A 1 -24.23 -8.40 -23.76
CA MET A 1 -22.91 -9.04 -23.58
C MET A 1 -22.02 -8.08 -22.78
N ILE A 2 -21.69 -8.36 -21.52
CA ILE A 2 -20.88 -7.45 -20.69
C ILE A 2 -19.41 -7.63 -21.10
N TYR A 3 -18.92 -6.76 -21.98
CA TYR A 3 -17.50 -6.71 -22.31
C TYR A 3 -16.71 -6.26 -21.08
N SER A 4 -15.65 -6.99 -20.74
CA SER A 4 -14.70 -6.47 -19.75
C SER A 4 -14.11 -5.15 -20.24
N VAL A 5 -13.85 -4.20 -19.34
CA VAL A 5 -13.24 -2.89 -19.65
C VAL A 5 -11.99 -3.01 -20.54
N ARG A 6 -11.22 -4.10 -20.35
CA ARG A 6 -10.03 -4.39 -21.15
C ARG A 6 -10.35 -4.75 -22.60
N LYS A 7 -11.34 -5.63 -22.83
CA LYS A 7 -11.73 -6.04 -24.19
C LYS A 7 -12.29 -4.84 -24.96
N ARG A 8 -13.10 -4.00 -24.29
CA ARG A 8 -13.57 -2.72 -24.83
C ARG A 8 -12.41 -1.81 -25.24
N ALA A 9 -11.41 -1.62 -24.37
CA ALA A 9 -10.23 -0.80 -24.69
C ALA A 9 -9.44 -1.35 -25.88
N GLN A 10 -9.31 -2.67 -26.00
CA GLN A 10 -8.63 -3.31 -27.13
C GLN A 10 -9.35 -3.06 -28.46
N GLU A 11 -10.68 -3.03 -28.46
CA GLU A 11 -11.48 -2.76 -29.66
C GLU A 11 -11.40 -1.28 -30.05
N VAL A 12 -11.58 -0.37 -29.08
CA VAL A 12 -11.50 1.08 -29.30
C VAL A 12 -10.09 1.52 -29.73
N ALA A 13 -9.04 0.90 -29.20
CA ALA A 13 -7.67 1.22 -29.61
C ALA A 13 -7.39 0.89 -31.09
N LYS A 14 -8.19 0.02 -31.73
CA LYS A 14 -8.05 -0.31 -33.16
C LYS A 14 -8.74 0.69 -34.09
N SER A 15 -9.76 1.41 -33.61
CA SER A 15 -10.50 2.35 -34.46
C SER A 15 -9.79 3.69 -34.59
N GLU A 16 -8.94 4.05 -33.62
CA GLU A 16 -8.26 5.36 -33.52
C GLU A 16 -9.23 6.57 -33.58
N ASP A 17 -10.54 6.34 -33.47
CA ASP A 17 -11.55 7.39 -33.50
C ASP A 17 -11.72 8.04 -32.11
N LYS A 18 -11.54 9.36 -32.08
CA LYS A 18 -11.76 10.18 -30.89
C LYS A 18 -13.17 10.03 -30.32
N TRP A 19 -14.17 9.83 -31.18
CA TRP A 19 -15.57 9.68 -30.74
C TRP A 19 -15.81 8.33 -30.09
N ASP A 20 -15.19 7.27 -30.60
CA ASP A 20 -15.23 5.95 -29.95
C ASP A 20 -14.63 6.00 -28.55
N ILE A 21 -13.49 6.69 -28.38
CA ILE A 21 -12.85 6.89 -27.07
C ILE A 21 -13.79 7.66 -26.13
N PHE A 22 -14.38 8.75 -26.61
CA PHE A 22 -15.26 9.60 -25.80
C PHE A 22 -16.53 8.87 -25.36
N ILE A 23 -17.26 8.26 -26.30
CA ILE A 23 -18.52 7.54 -26.03
C ILE A 23 -18.27 6.36 -25.08
N ASN A 24 -17.22 5.57 -25.32
CA ASN A 24 -16.91 4.45 -24.43
C ASN A 24 -16.52 4.89 -23.02
N THR A 25 -15.92 6.09 -22.87
CA THR A 25 -15.62 6.67 -21.56
C THR A 25 -16.89 7.11 -20.84
N LEU A 26 -17.83 7.74 -21.53
CA LEU A 26 -19.14 8.11 -20.97
C LEU A 26 -19.97 6.88 -20.60
N ASP A 27 -19.96 5.83 -21.42
CA ASP A 27 -20.65 4.57 -21.17
C ASP A 27 -20.12 3.81 -19.94
N LEU A 28 -18.86 4.06 -19.56
CA LEU A 28 -18.25 3.56 -18.31
C LEU A 28 -18.54 4.47 -17.11
N GLY A 29 -19.20 5.61 -17.33
CA GLY A 29 -19.68 6.53 -16.32
C GLY A 29 -20.76 5.93 -15.42
N PRO A 30 -21.20 6.69 -14.40
CA PRO A 30 -22.28 6.24 -13.53
C PRO A 30 -23.58 6.12 -14.32
N LYS A 31 -24.30 5.02 -14.13
CA LYS A 31 -25.64 4.86 -14.68
C LYS A 31 -26.61 5.44 -13.66
N GLY A 32 -27.63 6.16 -14.11
CA GLY A 32 -28.65 6.67 -13.19
C GLY A 32 -29.31 5.49 -12.45
N SER A 33 -29.61 5.66 -11.16
CA SER A 33 -30.54 4.75 -10.47
C SER A 33 -31.97 5.04 -10.90
N LYS A 34 -32.91 4.18 -10.51
CA LYS A 34 -34.35 4.32 -10.83
C LYS A 34 -34.95 5.66 -10.39
N ASP A 35 -34.31 6.35 -9.44
CA ASP A 35 -34.78 7.61 -8.85
C ASP A 35 -33.90 8.82 -9.26
N GLY A 36 -33.02 8.67 -10.25
CA GLY A 36 -32.17 9.76 -10.76
C GLY A 36 -30.99 10.14 -9.85
N VAL A 37 -30.87 9.54 -8.67
CA VAL A 37 -29.76 9.76 -7.73
C VAL A 37 -28.69 8.68 -7.94
N ILE A 38 -27.46 9.08 -8.27
CA ILE A 38 -26.34 8.14 -8.44
C ILE A 38 -25.82 7.74 -7.05
N ASP A 39 -25.71 6.44 -6.77
CA ASP A 39 -25.14 5.94 -5.52
C ASP A 39 -23.62 6.22 -5.46
N ASP A 40 -23.11 6.53 -4.26
CA ASP A 40 -21.68 6.81 -4.05
C ASP A 40 -20.79 5.65 -4.49
N LYS A 41 -21.24 4.39 -4.32
CA LYS A 41 -20.43 3.22 -4.74
C LYS A 41 -20.37 3.13 -6.25
N GLU A 42 -21.49 3.42 -6.92
CA GLU A 42 -21.54 3.48 -8.38
C GLU A 42 -20.64 4.57 -8.93
N MET A 43 -20.71 5.80 -8.39
CA MET A 43 -19.84 6.90 -8.80
C MET A 43 -18.35 6.54 -8.71
N VAL A 44 -17.94 5.92 -7.59
CA VAL A 44 -16.54 5.48 -7.39
C VAL A 44 -16.17 4.33 -8.32
N ALA A 45 -17.08 3.39 -8.56
CA ALA A 45 -16.85 2.26 -9.47
C ALA A 45 -16.68 2.72 -10.92
N SER A 46 -17.52 3.65 -11.37
CA SER A 46 -17.46 4.23 -12.71
C SER A 46 -16.18 5.01 -12.96
N SER A 47 -15.76 5.88 -12.02
CA SER A 47 -14.47 6.57 -12.11
C SER A 47 -13.29 5.59 -12.19
N SER A 48 -13.34 4.50 -11.42
CA SER A 48 -12.34 3.43 -11.45
C SER A 48 -12.31 2.70 -12.80
N ASN A 49 -13.48 2.43 -13.40
CA ASN A 49 -13.58 1.80 -14.70
C ASN A 49 -13.03 2.70 -15.82
N GLN A 50 -13.38 3.99 -15.82
CA GLN A 50 -12.82 4.99 -16.75
C GLN A 50 -11.29 5.07 -16.63
N SER A 51 -10.75 5.07 -15.41
CA SER A 51 -9.29 5.06 -15.18
C SER A 51 -8.61 3.80 -15.73
N ARG A 52 -9.24 2.63 -15.57
CA ARG A 52 -8.73 1.38 -16.14
C ARG A 52 -8.79 1.37 -17.66
N PHE A 53 -9.84 1.94 -18.24
CA PHE A 53 -9.99 2.09 -19.68
C PHE A 53 -8.88 2.97 -20.26
N HIS A 54 -8.63 4.15 -19.68
CA HIS A 54 -7.50 5.04 -20.03
C HIS A 54 -6.15 4.30 -19.99
N LYS A 55 -5.88 3.54 -18.93
CA LYS A 55 -4.66 2.73 -18.80
C LYS A 55 -4.55 1.66 -19.89
N TYR A 56 -5.64 0.95 -20.21
CA TYR A 56 -5.61 -0.09 -21.23
C TYR A 56 -5.47 0.48 -22.64
N LEU A 57 -6.08 1.63 -22.96
CA LEU A 57 -5.86 2.32 -24.23
C LEU A 57 -4.36 2.61 -24.45
N ALA A 58 -3.68 3.12 -23.41
CA ALA A 58 -2.24 3.35 -23.45
C ALA A 58 -1.43 2.05 -23.62
N GLU A 59 -1.83 0.96 -22.94
CA GLU A 59 -1.20 -0.36 -23.11
C GLU A 59 -1.36 -0.90 -24.54
N TYR A 60 -2.48 -0.60 -25.20
CA TYR A 60 -2.76 -0.98 -26.58
C TYR A 60 -2.25 0.05 -27.61
N ARG A 61 -1.39 0.99 -27.19
CA ARG A 61 -0.72 1.98 -28.05
C ARG A 61 -1.66 2.95 -28.79
N ALA A 62 -2.86 3.21 -28.27
CA ALA A 62 -3.68 4.30 -28.79
C ALA A 62 -3.00 5.66 -28.57
N ASP A 63 -3.32 6.64 -29.42
CA ASP A 63 -2.70 7.96 -29.41
C ASP A 63 -2.85 8.66 -28.04
N ARG A 64 -1.74 9.17 -27.51
CA ARG A 64 -1.70 9.73 -26.16
C ARG A 64 -2.47 11.05 -26.04
N GLU A 65 -2.44 11.89 -27.06
CA GLU A 65 -3.17 13.16 -27.05
C GLU A 65 -4.68 12.91 -27.10
N LEU A 66 -5.12 11.93 -27.89
CA LEU A 66 -6.52 11.51 -27.93
C LEU A 66 -6.97 10.92 -26.60
N ILE A 67 -6.16 10.03 -26.01
CA ILE A 67 -6.45 9.45 -24.69
C ILE A 67 -6.61 10.55 -23.63
N ASP A 68 -5.66 11.47 -23.54
CA ASP A 68 -5.66 12.49 -22.47
C ASP A 68 -6.80 13.51 -22.63
N ARG A 69 -7.25 13.76 -23.87
CA ARG A 69 -8.36 14.68 -24.16
C ARG A 69 -9.74 14.04 -24.04
N TYR A 70 -9.92 12.82 -24.54
CA TYR A 70 -11.24 12.22 -24.74
C TYR A 70 -11.55 11.08 -23.76
N ALA A 71 -10.55 10.43 -23.16
CA ALA A 71 -10.77 9.36 -22.17
C ALA A 71 -10.86 9.89 -20.73
N LYS A 72 -11.41 11.11 -20.55
CA LYS A 72 -11.47 11.79 -19.25
C LYS A 72 -12.82 12.44 -19.01
N ASP A 73 -13.48 12.01 -17.95
CA ASP A 73 -14.69 12.65 -17.42
C ASP A 73 -14.33 13.39 -16.11
N SER A 74 -14.18 14.71 -16.22
CA SER A 74 -13.82 15.56 -15.09
C SER A 74 -14.90 15.60 -14.01
N LYS A 75 -16.19 15.50 -14.39
CA LYS A 75 -17.31 15.54 -13.45
C LYS A 75 -17.34 14.27 -12.60
N THR A 76 -17.29 13.10 -13.23
CA THR A 76 -17.25 11.81 -12.53
C THR A 76 -16.00 11.68 -11.66
N THR A 77 -14.84 12.12 -12.16
CA THR A 77 -13.60 12.11 -11.38
C THR A 77 -13.69 13.00 -10.14
N THR A 78 -14.20 14.22 -10.28
CA THR A 78 -14.32 15.17 -9.17
C THR A 78 -15.30 14.66 -8.11
N ALA A 79 -16.46 14.16 -8.52
CA ALA A 79 -17.45 13.59 -7.61
C ALA A 79 -16.90 12.37 -6.85
N SER A 80 -16.27 11.43 -7.56
CA SER A 80 -15.61 10.27 -6.95
C SER A 80 -14.52 10.68 -5.95
N ASN A 81 -13.69 11.67 -6.29
CA ASN A 81 -12.64 12.17 -5.40
C ASN A 81 -13.23 12.78 -4.12
N LYS A 82 -14.30 13.57 -4.23
CA LYS A 82 -15.01 14.14 -3.07
C LYS A 82 -15.56 13.04 -2.15
N ILE A 83 -16.23 12.03 -2.71
CA ILE A 83 -16.73 10.87 -1.95
C ILE A 83 -15.59 10.15 -1.23
N GLN A 84 -14.46 9.93 -1.91
CA GLN A 84 -13.30 9.26 -1.32
C GLN A 84 -12.65 10.11 -0.21
N GLN A 85 -12.62 11.42 -0.37
CA GLN A 85 -12.14 12.37 0.62
C GLN A 85 -13.02 12.34 1.87
N GLU A 86 -14.34 12.51 1.73
CA GLU A 86 -15.28 12.46 2.85
C GLU A 86 -15.21 11.11 3.60
N ARG A 87 -15.11 9.99 2.86
CA ARG A 87 -14.89 8.67 3.45
C ARG A 87 -13.56 8.57 4.19
N THR A 88 -12.54 9.32 3.77
CA THR A 88 -11.24 9.37 4.44
C THR A 88 -11.31 10.22 5.70
N GLU A 89 -11.94 11.39 5.65
CA GLU A 89 -12.18 12.28 6.78
C GLU A 89 -13.01 11.58 7.88
N LYS A 90 -14.09 10.89 7.52
CA LYS A 90 -14.90 10.09 8.46
C LYS A 90 -14.06 9.01 9.18
N ARG A 91 -13.10 8.40 8.49
CA ARG A 91 -12.18 7.41 9.08
C ARG A 91 -11.09 8.04 9.95
N LEU A 92 -10.71 9.28 9.68
CA LEU A 92 -9.77 10.05 10.50
C LEU A 92 -10.43 10.53 11.79
N ALA A 93 -11.70 10.96 11.71
CA ALA A 93 -12.50 11.38 12.86
C ALA A 93 -12.80 10.22 13.83
N ASN A 94 -12.92 9.00 13.30
CA ASN A 94 -13.13 7.78 14.09
C ASN A 94 -11.98 6.79 13.86
N PRO A 95 -10.79 7.06 14.43
CA PRO A 95 -9.68 6.13 14.32
C PRO A 95 -10.07 4.83 15.02
N GLY A 96 -10.25 3.76 14.23
CA GLY A 96 -10.57 2.44 14.76
C GLY A 96 -9.55 2.02 15.82
N ARG A 97 -10.02 1.37 16.89
CA ARG A 97 -9.12 0.83 17.92
C ARG A 97 -8.21 -0.24 17.32
N THR A 98 -6.95 -0.26 17.77
CA THR A 98 -6.02 -1.34 17.41
C THR A 98 -6.62 -2.67 17.85
N PRO A 99 -6.76 -3.65 16.95
CA PRO A 99 -7.25 -4.96 17.32
C PRO A 99 -6.43 -5.61 18.42
N GLU A 100 -7.10 -6.29 19.34
CA GLU A 100 -6.45 -6.92 20.50
C GLU A 100 -5.33 -7.89 20.11
N HIS A 101 -5.47 -8.57 18.95
CA HIS A 101 -4.47 -9.49 18.44
C HIS A 101 -3.18 -8.82 17.94
N PHE A 102 -3.28 -7.53 17.59
CA PHE A 102 -2.21 -6.71 17.01
C PHE A 102 -1.81 -5.54 17.92
N THR A 103 -2.07 -5.62 19.23
CA THR A 103 -1.48 -4.67 20.18
C THR A 103 0.04 -4.79 20.16
N PHE A 104 0.71 -3.72 20.61
CA PHE A 104 2.16 -3.62 20.59
C PHE A 104 2.81 -4.80 21.32
N GLU A 105 2.34 -5.10 22.52
CA GLU A 105 2.90 -6.12 23.42
C GLU A 105 2.76 -7.52 22.83
N LYS A 106 1.61 -7.82 22.21
CA LYS A 106 1.36 -9.14 21.62
C LYS A 106 2.22 -9.36 20.37
N VAL A 107 2.30 -8.38 19.48
CA VAL A 107 3.14 -8.46 18.28
C VAL A 107 4.61 -8.56 18.70
N HIS A 108 5.05 -7.71 19.64
CA HIS A 108 6.43 -7.70 20.12
C HIS A 108 6.83 -9.05 20.73
N ARG A 109 5.97 -9.59 21.60
CA ARG A 109 6.19 -10.90 22.22
C ARG A 109 6.29 -12.01 21.18
N ARG A 110 5.44 -12.00 20.13
CA ARG A 110 5.53 -13.01 19.07
C ARG A 110 6.84 -12.89 18.31
N LEU A 111 7.23 -11.69 17.88
CA LEU A 111 8.50 -11.44 17.17
C LEU A 111 9.72 -11.90 17.95
N GLN A 112 9.79 -11.60 19.26
CA GLN A 112 10.90 -12.01 20.13
C GLN A 112 11.01 -13.52 20.31
N ASN A 113 9.90 -14.24 20.18
CA ASN A 113 9.86 -15.69 20.33
C ASN A 113 9.90 -16.46 18.99
N ILE A 114 10.11 -15.77 17.86
CA ILE A 114 10.22 -16.45 16.56
C ILE A 114 11.46 -17.34 16.53
N ASN A 115 11.23 -18.62 16.25
CA ASN A 115 12.29 -19.58 15.94
C ASN A 115 12.41 -19.72 14.41
N THR A 116 13.43 -19.09 13.84
CA THR A 116 13.71 -19.07 12.39
C THR A 116 14.13 -20.43 11.81
N SER A 117 14.39 -21.44 12.65
CA SER A 117 14.61 -22.83 12.18
C SER A 117 13.32 -23.55 11.76
N LYS A 118 12.15 -23.05 12.18
CA LYS A 118 10.85 -23.65 11.84
C LYS A 118 10.29 -23.03 10.55
N ILE A 119 9.34 -23.74 9.94
CA ILE A 119 8.58 -23.19 8.81
C ILE A 119 7.67 -22.06 9.33
N PRO A 120 7.70 -20.86 8.73
CA PRO A 120 6.84 -19.77 9.15
C PRO A 120 5.37 -20.09 8.91
N SER A 121 4.53 -19.65 9.85
CA SER A 121 3.09 -19.66 9.73
C SER A 121 2.56 -18.38 9.07
N MET A 122 1.26 -18.37 8.75
CA MET A 122 0.58 -17.16 8.29
C MET A 122 0.55 -16.06 9.37
N GLN A 123 0.64 -16.43 10.65
CA GLN A 123 0.74 -15.49 11.77
C GLN A 123 2.10 -14.78 11.75
N ASP A 124 3.19 -15.52 11.55
CA ASP A 124 4.53 -14.96 11.46
C ASP A 124 4.63 -13.97 10.28
N LEU A 125 4.02 -14.32 9.15
CA LEU A 125 3.89 -13.39 8.01
C LEU A 125 3.15 -12.10 8.39
N ALA A 126 2.03 -12.21 9.10
CA ALA A 126 1.28 -11.03 9.55
C ALA A 126 2.08 -10.17 10.53
N ASP A 127 2.83 -10.79 11.45
CA ASP A 127 3.69 -10.08 12.40
C ASP A 127 4.86 -9.40 11.72
N VAL A 128 5.51 -10.03 10.73
CA VAL A 128 6.59 -9.41 9.94
C VAL A 128 6.05 -8.27 9.06
N ILE A 129 4.83 -8.39 8.53
CA ILE A 129 4.13 -7.29 7.84
C ILE A 129 3.92 -6.09 8.76
N VAL A 130 3.47 -6.32 9.99
CA VAL A 130 3.31 -5.27 11.02
C VAL A 130 4.67 -4.70 11.41
N MET A 131 5.66 -5.55 11.66
CA MET A 131 7.01 -5.15 12.05
C MET A 131 7.65 -4.16 11.07
N LEU A 132 7.52 -4.42 9.76
CA LEU A 132 8.12 -3.62 8.69
C LEU A 132 7.21 -2.53 8.13
N SER A 133 5.96 -2.47 8.61
CA SER A 133 4.90 -1.60 8.06
C SER A 133 4.75 -1.74 6.54
N MET A 134 5.01 -2.93 6.01
CA MET A 134 5.06 -3.18 4.56
C MET A 134 3.72 -3.69 4.03
N ARG A 135 3.49 -3.52 2.73
CA ARG A 135 2.33 -4.14 2.09
C ARG A 135 2.58 -5.63 1.90
N PRO A 136 1.54 -6.48 1.96
CA PRO A 136 1.70 -7.88 1.59
C PRO A 136 2.27 -8.05 0.18
N ALA A 137 1.95 -7.13 -0.73
CA ALA A 137 2.45 -7.14 -2.12
C ALA A 137 3.93 -6.75 -2.26
N GLU A 138 4.56 -6.28 -1.19
CA GLU A 138 5.99 -5.93 -1.15
C GLU A 138 6.81 -7.07 -0.57
N VAL A 139 6.19 -8.10 0.05
CA VAL A 139 6.90 -9.19 0.71
C VAL A 139 7.96 -9.82 -0.18
N SER A 140 7.67 -10.07 -1.46
CA SER A 140 8.62 -10.69 -2.39
C SER A 140 9.68 -9.74 -2.96
N SER A 141 9.42 -8.43 -2.97
CA SER A 141 10.31 -7.44 -3.60
C SER A 141 11.12 -6.62 -2.60
N LEU A 142 10.68 -6.54 -1.35
CA LEU A 142 11.31 -5.72 -0.33
C LEU A 142 12.67 -6.30 0.04
N GLN A 143 13.70 -5.45 0.10
CA GLN A 143 15.01 -5.83 0.61
C GLN A 143 15.45 -4.82 1.66
N ILE A 144 16.17 -5.29 2.68
CA ILE A 144 16.81 -4.46 3.70
C ILE A 144 18.31 -4.47 3.43
N ILE A 145 18.88 -3.28 3.21
CA ILE A 145 20.28 -3.10 2.86
C ILE A 145 20.96 -2.21 3.91
N ASN A 146 22.20 -2.53 4.21
CA ASN A 146 23.10 -1.63 4.93
C ASN A 146 23.81 -0.76 3.90
N TYR A 147 23.79 0.55 4.08
CA TYR A 147 24.52 1.48 3.26
C TYR A 147 25.39 2.36 4.14
N LYS A 148 26.71 2.18 4.02
CA LYS A 148 27.72 3.05 4.61
C LYS A 148 28.35 3.85 3.48
N PRO A 149 28.29 5.19 3.52
CA PRO A 149 28.88 5.98 2.47
C PRO A 149 30.40 6.02 2.57
N ASP A 150 31.07 5.85 1.44
CA ASP A 150 32.46 6.24 1.30
C ASP A 150 32.50 7.75 1.05
N SER A 151 33.28 8.47 1.85
CA SER A 151 33.10 9.88 2.25
C SER A 151 33.14 10.97 1.17
N LYS A 152 33.09 10.65 -0.13
CA LYS A 152 33.31 11.63 -1.20
C LYS A 152 32.12 11.90 -2.13
N ASP A 153 31.17 10.97 -2.30
CA ASP A 153 30.00 11.18 -3.16
C ASP A 153 28.73 10.52 -2.59
N LEU A 154 27.98 11.28 -1.79
CA LEU A 154 26.72 10.82 -1.21
C LEU A 154 25.58 10.87 -2.24
N PRO A 155 24.86 9.77 -2.47
CA PRO A 155 23.66 9.80 -3.30
C PRO A 155 22.62 10.77 -2.73
N ALA A 156 21.87 11.46 -3.59
CA ALA A 156 20.87 12.45 -3.19
C ALA A 156 19.74 11.90 -2.27
N TRP A 157 19.58 10.57 -2.21
CA TRP A 157 18.61 9.90 -1.32
C TRP A 157 19.18 9.55 0.05
N TYR A 158 20.51 9.57 0.22
CA TYR A 158 21.16 9.27 1.48
C TYR A 158 20.72 10.29 2.54
N LYS A 159 20.54 9.81 3.76
CA LYS A 159 20.22 10.64 4.91
C LYS A 159 21.24 10.38 6.01
N ALA A 160 21.95 11.43 6.39
CA ALA A 160 22.89 11.37 7.51
C ALA A 160 22.17 10.83 8.77
N GLY A 161 22.86 9.99 9.54
CA GLY A 161 22.30 9.32 10.70
C GLY A 161 21.55 8.02 10.41
N TYR A 162 21.36 7.65 9.13
CA TYR A 162 20.84 6.34 8.74
C TYR A 162 21.93 5.49 8.09
N SER A 163 22.00 4.21 8.48
CA SER A 163 22.87 3.20 7.88
C SER A 163 22.09 2.03 7.27
N TRP A 164 20.77 2.01 7.43
CA TRP A 164 19.89 0.94 6.98
C TRP A 164 18.72 1.47 6.18
N TYR A 165 18.51 0.87 5.01
CA TYR A 165 17.52 1.29 4.04
C TYR A 165 16.73 0.10 3.51
N CYS A 166 15.59 0.39 2.91
CA CYS A 166 14.79 -0.55 2.17
C CYS A 166 14.65 -0.19 0.71
N THR A 167 14.66 -1.20 -0.15
CA THR A 167 14.35 -1.09 -1.58
C THR A 167 13.13 -1.95 -1.93
N GLY A 168 12.65 -1.85 -3.18
CA GLY A 168 11.56 -2.71 -3.66
C GLY A 168 10.15 -2.36 -3.14
N CYS A 169 9.95 -1.15 -2.60
CA CYS A 169 8.64 -0.66 -2.17
C CYS A 169 7.71 -0.40 -3.37
N ARG A 170 6.48 -0.94 -3.33
CA ARG A 170 5.45 -0.77 -4.37
C ARG A 170 4.73 0.55 -4.19
N LYS A 171 5.25 1.65 -4.76
CA LYS A 171 4.51 2.87 -5.16
C LYS A 171 5.45 4.02 -5.52
N GLN A 172 6.73 3.73 -5.71
CA GLN A 172 7.65 4.71 -6.26
C GLN A 172 7.31 4.88 -7.75
N ARG A 173 6.81 6.07 -8.10
CA ARG A 173 6.45 6.43 -9.48
C ARG A 173 7.70 6.67 -10.35
N ASP A 174 8.81 7.03 -9.71
CA ASP A 174 10.11 7.30 -10.31
C ASP A 174 11.03 6.07 -10.21
N LYS A 175 12.30 6.20 -10.62
CA LYS A 175 13.33 5.17 -10.39
C LYS A 175 13.29 4.69 -8.94
N PRO A 176 13.42 3.38 -8.67
CA PRO A 176 13.35 2.87 -7.31
C PRO A 176 14.47 3.47 -6.45
N ILE A 177 14.09 4.21 -5.41
CA ILE A 177 14.98 4.90 -4.48
C ILE A 177 14.99 4.15 -3.15
N PRO A 178 16.16 3.88 -2.54
CA PRO A 178 16.23 3.38 -1.17
C PRO A 178 15.56 4.34 -0.18
N MET A 179 14.73 3.80 0.71
CA MET A 179 14.02 4.55 1.74
C MET A 179 14.58 4.17 3.11
N CYS A 180 14.68 5.11 4.05
CA CYS A 180 15.13 4.80 5.41
C CYS A 180 14.31 3.64 6.00
N LEU A 181 14.98 2.67 6.62
CA LEU A 181 14.31 1.61 7.37
C LEU A 181 13.91 2.16 8.74
N LEU A 182 12.62 2.10 9.06
CA LEU A 182 12.10 2.28 10.42
C LEU A 182 11.10 1.16 10.69
N SER A 183 11.45 0.28 11.63
CA SER A 183 10.68 -0.91 11.97
C SER A 183 10.45 -1.02 13.47
N MET A 184 9.50 -1.88 13.84
CA MET A 184 9.24 -2.25 15.23
C MET A 184 10.37 -3.07 15.85
N GLU A 185 11.03 -3.93 15.06
CA GLU A 185 12.29 -4.55 15.44
C GLU A 185 13.41 -3.52 15.30
N LYS A 186 14.13 -3.26 16.41
CA LYS A 186 15.20 -2.25 16.46
C LYS A 186 16.47 -2.75 15.82
N ASP A 187 16.75 -4.05 15.90
CA ASP A 187 17.91 -4.63 15.25
C ASP A 187 17.62 -4.84 13.75
N PRO A 188 18.22 -4.04 12.85
CA PRO A 188 17.97 -4.15 11.41
C PRO A 188 18.48 -5.48 10.83
N GLU A 189 19.47 -6.11 11.46
CA GLU A 189 19.95 -7.43 11.06
C GLU A 189 18.89 -8.50 11.34
N ARG A 190 18.33 -8.51 12.56
CA ARG A 190 17.21 -9.38 12.90
C ARG A 190 15.98 -9.11 12.04
N ALA A 191 15.66 -7.84 11.76
CA ALA A 191 14.55 -7.49 10.86
C ALA A 191 14.77 -8.05 9.45
N ARG A 192 16.02 -8.00 8.95
CA ARG A 192 16.42 -8.58 7.66
C ARG A 192 16.36 -10.11 7.66
N GLU A 193 16.80 -10.75 8.74
CA GLU A 193 16.71 -12.20 8.91
C GLU A 193 15.24 -12.66 8.85
N LEU A 194 14.35 -12.03 9.63
CA LEU A 194 12.93 -12.36 9.67
C LEU A 194 12.24 -12.15 8.31
N LEU A 195 12.58 -11.08 7.59
CA LEU A 195 12.07 -10.85 6.23
C LEU A 195 12.53 -11.96 5.27
N THR A 196 13.82 -12.29 5.30
CA THR A 196 14.42 -13.30 4.42
C THR A 196 13.84 -14.68 4.69
N TRP A 197 13.68 -15.03 5.97
CA TRP A 197 13.04 -16.28 6.41
C TRP A 197 11.62 -16.46 5.84
N ILE A 198 10.80 -15.41 5.88
CA ILE A 198 9.46 -15.40 5.26
C ILE A 198 9.57 -15.56 3.73
N GLN A 199 10.45 -14.80 3.09
CA GLN A 199 10.63 -14.83 1.63
C GLN A 199 11.06 -16.20 1.13
N ASP A 200 12.01 -16.84 1.80
CA ASP A 200 12.55 -18.13 1.38
C ASP A 200 11.55 -19.27 1.61
N ALA A 201 10.74 -19.19 2.67
CA ALA A 201 9.62 -20.12 2.84
C ALA A 201 8.58 -19.97 1.74
N ILE A 202 8.29 -18.74 1.28
CA ILE A 202 7.39 -18.51 0.14
C ILE A 202 7.99 -19.06 -1.15
N LYS A 203 9.26 -18.76 -1.45
CA LYS A 203 9.97 -19.27 -2.65
C LYS A 203 10.01 -20.80 -2.67
N ALA A 204 10.22 -21.42 -1.51
CA ALA A 204 10.23 -22.88 -1.35
C ALA A 204 8.82 -23.51 -1.36
N GLY A 205 7.74 -22.72 -1.49
CA GLY A 205 6.36 -23.20 -1.47
C GLY A 205 5.88 -23.68 -0.09
N LYS A 206 6.66 -23.45 0.98
CA LYS A 206 6.34 -23.86 2.36
C LYS A 206 5.38 -22.91 3.05
N LEU A 207 5.33 -21.66 2.60
CA LEU A 207 4.38 -20.63 3.02
C LEU A 207 3.68 -20.08 1.77
N ARG A 208 2.35 -19.90 1.83
CA ARG A 208 1.61 -19.32 0.70
C ARG A 208 1.93 -17.82 0.57
N ASP A 209 2.20 -17.38 -0.66
CA ASP A 209 2.35 -15.96 -0.96
C ASP A 209 1.04 -15.20 -0.64
N PRO A 210 1.11 -14.04 0.04
CA PRO A 210 -0.08 -13.31 0.47
C PRO A 210 -0.83 -12.59 -0.67
N VAL A 211 -0.27 -12.56 -1.87
CA VAL A 211 -0.77 -11.80 -3.01
C VAL A 211 -0.88 -12.63 -4.28
N TYR A 212 -0.05 -13.65 -4.48
CA TYR A 212 -0.02 -14.45 -5.70
C TYR A 212 -0.34 -15.92 -5.43
N THR A 213 -1.04 -16.56 -6.36
CA THR A 213 -1.19 -18.02 -6.39
C THR A 213 0.08 -18.67 -6.94
N GLU A 214 0.19 -19.98 -6.79
CA GLU A 214 1.22 -20.81 -7.44
C GLU A 214 1.24 -20.62 -8.97
N THR A 215 0.09 -20.31 -9.57
CA THR A 215 -0.08 -19.99 -11.00
C THR A 215 0.21 -18.53 -11.37
N GLY A 216 0.74 -17.73 -10.44
CA GLY A 216 1.07 -16.31 -10.65
C GLY A 216 -0.14 -15.37 -10.73
N LYS A 217 -1.37 -15.87 -10.50
CA LYS A 217 -2.57 -15.04 -10.47
C LYS A 217 -2.65 -14.29 -9.15
N ARG A 218 -3.01 -13.01 -9.20
CA ARG A 218 -3.16 -12.20 -7.99
C ARG A 218 -4.38 -12.67 -7.18
N ASN A 219 -4.15 -13.22 -5.99
CA ASN A 219 -5.17 -13.67 -5.06
C ASN A 219 -4.78 -13.31 -3.61
N ASN A 220 -5.27 -12.17 -3.13
CA ASN A 220 -5.09 -11.73 -1.75
C ASN A 220 -6.15 -12.30 -0.79
N VAL A 221 -7.06 -13.15 -1.26
CA VAL A 221 -8.20 -13.64 -0.48
C VAL A 221 -7.74 -14.49 0.70
N LEU A 222 -6.71 -15.32 0.51
CA LEU A 222 -6.22 -16.21 1.58
C LEU A 222 -5.69 -15.43 2.77
N PHE A 223 -4.75 -14.50 2.54
CA PHE A 223 -4.22 -13.67 3.61
C PHE A 223 -5.30 -12.79 4.24
N ALA A 224 -6.20 -12.21 3.42
CA ALA A 224 -7.32 -11.42 3.92
C ALA A 224 -8.29 -12.26 4.79
N LYS A 225 -8.57 -13.50 4.41
CA LYS A 225 -9.41 -14.42 5.18
C LYS A 225 -8.76 -14.79 6.50
N PHE A 226 -7.46 -15.05 6.50
CA PHE A 226 -6.69 -15.32 7.71
C PHE A 226 -6.78 -14.14 8.69
N ILE A 227 -6.41 -12.93 8.28
CA ILE A 227 -6.44 -11.79 9.21
C ILE A 227 -7.86 -11.47 9.68
N LYS A 228 -8.88 -11.72 8.86
CA LYS A 228 -10.29 -11.56 9.24
C LYS A 228 -10.73 -12.57 10.30
N SER A 229 -10.18 -13.79 10.28
CA SER A 229 -10.42 -14.79 11.33
C SER A 229 -9.79 -14.44 12.69
N LEU A 230 -8.81 -13.53 12.72
CA LEU A 230 -8.21 -13.03 13.97
C LEU A 230 -9.09 -11.97 14.67
N LYS A 231 -10.26 -11.68 14.11
CA LYS A 231 -11.22 -10.75 14.68
C LYS A 231 -11.91 -11.38 15.91
N THR A 232 -11.71 -10.77 17.08
CA THR A 232 -12.48 -11.01 18.30
C THR A 232 -13.71 -10.07 18.41
N ASN A 233 -14.66 -10.40 19.30
CA ASN A 233 -15.87 -9.59 19.57
C ASN A 233 -15.58 -8.13 19.99
N GLN A 234 -14.37 -7.88 20.51
CA GLN A 234 -13.95 -6.53 20.90
C GLN A 234 -13.55 -5.66 19.71
N ASN A 235 -13.37 -6.25 18.53
CA ASN A 235 -13.03 -5.53 17.31
C ASN A 235 -14.30 -5.04 16.63
N LYS A 236 -14.54 -3.73 16.72
CA LYS A 236 -15.65 -3.09 16.02
C LYS A 236 -15.48 -3.21 14.49
N ASP A 237 -14.25 -2.96 14.03
CA ASP A 237 -13.91 -2.91 12.61
C ASP A 237 -13.32 -4.22 12.06
N GLU A 238 -13.32 -4.34 10.73
CA GLU A 238 -12.68 -5.45 10.02
C GLU A 238 -11.15 -5.28 10.00
N ILE A 239 -10.43 -6.37 10.31
CA ILE A 239 -8.98 -6.39 10.18
C ILE A 239 -8.63 -6.53 8.69
N THR A 240 -7.97 -5.50 8.15
CA THR A 240 -7.56 -5.46 6.75
C THR A 240 -6.05 -5.33 6.63
N PRO A 241 -5.43 -5.68 5.47
CA PRO A 241 -3.98 -5.53 5.31
C PRO A 241 -3.53 -4.07 5.42
N LYS A 242 -4.41 -3.13 5.02
CA LYS A 242 -4.17 -1.68 5.17
C LYS A 242 -4.13 -1.26 6.64
N LEU A 243 -4.95 -1.88 7.48
CA LEU A 243 -4.93 -1.62 8.92
C LEU A 243 -3.64 -2.12 9.56
N LEU A 244 -3.16 -3.32 9.20
CA LEU A 244 -1.89 -3.87 9.71
C LEU A 244 -0.70 -2.95 9.43
N ILE A 245 -0.61 -2.40 8.22
CA ILE A 245 0.43 -1.44 7.85
C ILE A 245 0.43 -0.20 8.76
N LYS A 246 -0.76 0.36 9.04
CA LYS A 246 -0.90 1.52 9.93
C LYS A 246 -0.55 1.20 11.37
N ILE A 247 -0.96 0.02 11.85
CA ILE A 247 -0.62 -0.47 13.18
C ILE A 247 0.90 -0.61 13.30
N GLY A 248 1.53 -1.23 12.30
CA GLY A 248 2.98 -1.35 12.22
C GLY A 248 3.70 -0.01 12.32
N ALA A 249 3.22 0.98 11.58
CA ALA A 249 3.84 2.31 11.56
C ALA A 249 3.74 3.00 12.93
N LYS A 250 2.59 2.87 13.59
CA LYS A 250 2.39 3.36 14.96
C LYS A 250 3.28 2.63 15.96
N HIS A 251 3.44 1.31 15.82
CA HIS A 251 4.32 0.52 16.70
C HIS A 251 5.78 0.90 16.51
N ALA A 252 6.23 1.06 15.26
CA ALA A 252 7.56 1.56 14.95
C ALA A 252 7.76 2.98 15.52
N SER A 253 6.80 3.90 15.37
CA SER A 253 6.94 5.24 15.94
C SER A 253 7.12 5.19 17.45
N MET A 254 6.32 4.40 18.18
CA MET A 254 6.46 4.24 19.63
C MET A 254 7.83 3.70 20.06
N VAL A 255 8.42 2.78 19.28
CA VAL A 255 9.74 2.18 19.54
C VAL A 255 10.88 3.20 19.42
N HIS A 256 10.72 4.19 18.54
CA HIS A 256 11.77 5.13 18.14
C HIS A 256 11.60 6.56 18.69
N ALA A 257 10.43 6.92 19.21
CA ALA A 257 10.10 8.30 19.57
C ALA A 257 10.79 8.85 20.84
N GLY A 258 11.50 7.99 21.59
CA GLY A 258 12.13 8.40 22.85
C GLY A 258 11.11 8.80 23.94
N PRO A 259 11.57 9.36 25.08
CA PRO A 259 10.69 9.82 26.14
C PRO A 259 9.90 11.07 25.73
N ASN A 260 8.63 11.14 26.13
CA ASN A 260 7.72 12.29 25.95
C ASN A 260 7.63 12.84 24.50
N PRO A 261 7.34 11.99 23.50
CA PRO A 261 7.29 12.44 22.12
C PRO A 261 6.06 13.31 21.84
N THR A 262 6.25 14.35 21.04
CA THR A 262 5.13 15.14 20.54
C THR A 262 4.32 14.34 19.50
N PRO A 263 3.02 14.64 19.32
CA PRO A 263 2.21 14.01 18.28
C PRO A 263 2.83 14.17 16.87
N GLN A 264 3.35 15.37 16.57
CA GLN A 264 4.01 15.65 15.29
C GLN A 264 5.24 14.76 15.06
N HIS A 265 6.02 14.50 16.12
CA HIS A 265 7.18 13.62 16.03
C HIS A 265 6.76 12.16 15.73
N LEU A 266 5.71 11.67 16.39
CA LEU A 266 5.16 10.34 16.15
C LEU A 266 4.60 10.18 14.72
N ASP A 267 3.94 11.21 14.20
CA ASP A 267 3.43 11.22 12.83
C ASP A 267 4.58 11.17 11.82
N ASN A 268 5.62 11.99 12.01
CA ASN A 268 6.81 11.97 11.16
C ASN A 268 7.48 10.59 11.14
N LEU A 269 7.64 9.94 12.31
CA LEU A 269 8.18 8.58 12.40
C LEU A 269 7.26 7.56 11.71
N SER A 270 5.95 7.68 11.88
CA SER A 270 4.97 6.81 11.21
C SER A 270 5.06 6.94 9.69
N GLU A 271 5.23 8.15 9.15
CA GLU A 271 5.42 8.39 7.72
C GLU A 271 6.71 7.75 7.17
N ILE A 272 7.81 7.82 7.94
CA ILE A 272 9.06 7.14 7.61
C ILE A 272 8.83 5.61 7.56
N ALA A 273 8.19 5.03 8.57
CA ALA A 273 7.89 3.59 8.61
C ALA A 273 7.03 3.13 7.42
N LEU A 274 6.03 3.95 7.04
CA LEU A 274 5.17 3.71 5.88
C LEU A 274 5.87 3.90 4.53
N ARG A 275 7.11 4.41 4.54
CA ARG A 275 7.89 4.80 3.36
C ARG A 275 7.11 5.74 2.44
N HIS A 276 6.33 6.63 3.03
CA HIS A 276 5.73 7.71 2.25
C HIS A 276 6.84 8.68 1.84
N LYS A 277 6.69 9.32 0.66
CA LYS A 277 7.53 10.48 0.36
C LYS A 277 7.21 11.49 1.45
N ILE A 278 8.14 11.70 2.36
CA ILE A 278 8.08 12.82 3.30
C ILE A 278 8.07 14.04 2.37
N ASN A 279 6.90 14.67 2.21
CA ASN A 279 6.89 16.00 1.66
C ASN A 279 7.86 16.79 2.52
N ARG A 280 8.76 17.56 1.89
CA ARG A 280 9.55 18.55 2.60
C ARG A 280 8.56 19.52 3.26
N LEU A 281 8.06 19.18 4.44
CA LEU A 281 7.52 20.13 5.38
C LEU A 281 8.75 20.88 5.84
N ASP A 282 8.92 22.03 5.20
CA ASP A 282 9.70 23.17 5.63
C ASP A 282 11.03 22.83 6.29
N ALA A 283 12.08 22.91 5.48
CA ALA A 283 13.41 23.25 5.94
C ALA A 283 13.32 24.57 6.73
N GLY A 284 13.03 24.48 8.03
CA GLY A 284 12.74 25.65 8.84
C GLY A 284 12.08 25.35 10.18
N LYS A 285 12.56 24.34 10.92
CA LYS A 285 12.55 24.28 12.40
C LYS A 285 13.17 22.98 12.89
N ILE A 286 14.49 22.89 12.75
CA ILE A 286 15.30 22.21 13.75
C ILE A 286 15.75 23.33 14.69
N MET A 287 15.07 23.51 15.82
CA MET A 287 15.72 24.10 16.98
C MET A 287 16.21 22.95 17.84
N LEU A 288 17.48 23.10 18.24
CA LEU A 288 18.29 22.26 19.12
C LEU A 288 17.54 21.77 20.36
#